data_AF-A0A538R6M1-F1
#
_entry.id   AF-A0A538R6M1-F1
#
_cell.length_a   1.000
_cell.length_b   1.000
_cell.length_c   1.000
_cell.angle_alpha   90.00
_cell.angle_beta   90.00
_cell.angle_gamma   90.00
#
_symmetry.space_group_name_H-M   'P 1'
#
loop_
_entity.id
_entity.type
_entity.pdbx_description
1 polymer ?
#
loop_
_entity_poly.entity_id
_entity_poly.type
_entity_poly.pdbx_seq_one_letter_code
_entity_poly.pdbx_strand_id
1 'polypeptide(L)'
;MTRRLFALDHNFPQPVLAAMSDALPQVELVPVRDIDPGLTDLDDWELLRELYRHERPWDGMITNDEAMLSLPKEMTVLDQTGLTLVVAKGEGHNPVRAIGTLLCHLSHICHHTTRGTAQIWKLRVAQKNAEPARDYLETIAAKSRTTIQKLVTEHKLSASELRRG
;
A
#
# COMPACT_ATOMS: atom_id res chain seq x y z
N MET A 1 -13.85 -14.50 -6.32
CA MET A 1 -13.80 -13.05 -6.11
C MET A 1 -13.39 -12.40 -7.42
N THR A 2 -14.04 -11.31 -7.83
CA THR A 2 -13.64 -10.58 -9.04
C THR A 2 -12.33 -9.82 -8.75
N ARG A 3 -11.32 -10.02 -9.60
CA ARG A 3 -10.04 -9.32 -9.52
C ARG A 3 -10.27 -7.81 -9.72
N ARG A 4 -9.69 -6.99 -8.84
CA ARG A 4 -9.71 -5.53 -8.99
C ARG A 4 -8.68 -5.06 -9.99
N LEU A 5 -9.02 -4.08 -10.81
CA LEU A 5 -8.13 -3.55 -11.84
C LEU A 5 -7.82 -2.09 -11.54
N PHE A 6 -6.57 -1.78 -11.21
CA PHE A 6 -6.14 -0.42 -10.89
C PHE A 6 -5.03 0.07 -11.80
N ALA A 7 -5.20 1.29 -12.30
CA ALA A 7 -4.13 2.01 -12.99
C ALA A 7 -3.13 2.49 -11.94
N LEU A 8 -1.85 2.41 -12.28
CA LEU A 8 -0.76 2.75 -11.38
C LEU A 8 0.08 3.88 -11.95
N ASP A 9 0.23 4.93 -11.18
CA ASP A 9 1.03 6.09 -11.53
C ASP A 9 2.52 5.71 -11.77
N HIS A 10 3.22 6.53 -12.56
CA HIS A 10 4.59 6.29 -13.03
C HIS A 10 5.63 6.16 -11.91
N ASN A 11 5.32 6.67 -10.72
CA ASN A 11 6.21 6.70 -9.57
C ASN A 11 6.35 5.36 -8.82
N PHE A 12 5.62 4.32 -9.25
CA PHE A 12 5.72 3.01 -8.61
C PHE A 12 6.77 2.09 -9.27
N PRO A 13 7.60 1.39 -8.48
CA PRO A 13 8.69 0.58 -9.01
C PRO A 13 8.17 -0.72 -9.63
N GLN A 14 8.08 -0.77 -10.97
CA GLN A 14 7.61 -1.94 -11.72
C GLN A 14 8.29 -3.27 -11.35
N PRO A 15 9.63 -3.35 -11.12
CA PRO A 15 10.26 -4.63 -10.80
C PRO A 15 9.70 -5.28 -9.52
N VAL A 16 9.34 -4.47 -8.53
CA VAL A 16 8.76 -4.95 -7.26
C VAL A 16 7.34 -5.49 -7.49
N LEU A 17 6.55 -4.80 -8.30
CA LEU A 17 5.18 -5.20 -8.62
C LEU A 17 5.14 -6.49 -9.43
N ALA A 18 6.01 -6.59 -10.43
CA ALA A 18 6.14 -7.80 -11.24
C ALA A 18 6.49 -9.02 -10.36
N ALA A 19 7.47 -8.87 -9.47
CA ALA A 19 7.86 -9.93 -8.54
C ALA A 19 6.75 -10.36 -7.56
N MET A 20 5.80 -9.47 -7.24
CA MET A 20 4.71 -9.73 -6.30
C MET A 20 3.39 -10.13 -6.98
N SER A 21 3.33 -10.14 -8.31
CA SER A 21 2.09 -10.34 -9.07
C SER A 21 1.38 -11.66 -8.73
N ASP A 22 2.13 -12.76 -8.60
CA ASP A 22 1.60 -14.07 -8.23
C ASP A 22 1.06 -14.11 -6.78
N ALA A 23 1.59 -13.25 -5.90
CA ALA A 23 1.16 -13.15 -4.51
C ALA A 23 -0.09 -12.27 -4.32
N LEU A 24 -0.59 -11.65 -5.40
CA LEU A 24 -1.68 -10.67 -5.35
C LEU A 24 -2.86 -11.06 -6.27
N PRO A 25 -3.46 -12.26 -6.11
CA PRO A 25 -4.50 -12.75 -7.02
C PRO A 25 -5.78 -11.89 -7.03
N GLN A 26 -6.03 -11.12 -5.98
CA GLN A 26 -7.20 -10.26 -5.84
C GLN A 26 -7.12 -8.98 -6.69
N VAL A 27 -5.96 -8.65 -7.26
CA VAL A 27 -5.74 -7.36 -7.93
C VAL A 27 -4.82 -7.47 -9.13
N GLU A 28 -5.07 -6.64 -10.12
CA GLU A 28 -4.22 -6.36 -11.25
C GLU A 28 -3.81 -4.89 -11.16
N LEU A 29 -2.50 -4.65 -11.08
CA LEU A 29 -1.92 -3.33 -11.02
C LEU A 29 -1.21 -3.09 -12.35
N VAL A 30 -1.68 -2.11 -13.11
CA VAL A 30 -1.17 -1.83 -14.45
C VAL A 30 -0.61 -0.42 -14.48
N PRO A 31 0.70 -0.25 -14.70
CA PRO A 31 1.32 1.05 -14.89
C PRO A 31 0.65 1.81 -16.03
N VAL A 32 0.36 3.11 -15.86
CA VAL A 32 -0.37 3.92 -16.87
C VAL A 32 0.27 3.81 -18.27
N ARG A 33 1.61 3.85 -18.34
CA ARG A 33 2.38 3.69 -19.58
C ARG A 33 2.19 2.35 -20.30
N ASP A 34 1.78 1.31 -19.57
CA ASP A 34 1.53 -0.04 -20.10
C ASP A 34 0.05 -0.22 -20.51
N ILE A 35 -0.83 0.74 -20.17
CA ILE A 35 -2.23 0.79 -20.63
C ILE A 35 -2.25 1.35 -22.06
N ASP A 36 -1.78 2.58 -22.21
CA ASP A 36 -1.60 3.29 -23.48
C ASP A 36 -0.56 4.41 -23.25
N PRO A 37 0.53 4.48 -24.03
CA PRO A 37 1.56 5.51 -23.89
C PRO A 37 1.04 6.96 -23.98
N GLY A 38 -0.07 7.20 -24.67
CA GLY A 38 -0.68 8.53 -24.77
C GLY A 38 -1.32 9.01 -23.47
N LEU A 39 -1.58 8.10 -22.51
CA LEU A 39 -2.17 8.46 -21.22
C LEU A 39 -1.17 9.11 -20.26
N THR A 40 0.13 8.92 -20.48
CA THR A 40 1.18 9.45 -19.59
C THR A 40 1.35 10.96 -19.67
N ASP A 41 0.88 11.60 -20.75
CA ASP A 41 0.99 13.05 -20.97
C ASP A 41 -0.30 13.80 -20.61
N LEU A 42 -1.33 13.09 -20.14
CA LEU A 42 -2.61 13.66 -19.77
C LEU A 42 -2.57 14.32 -18.39
N ASP A 43 -3.39 15.36 -18.21
CA ASP A 43 -3.70 15.84 -16.87
C ASP A 43 -4.43 14.75 -16.06
N ASP A 44 -4.32 14.76 -14.73
CA ASP A 44 -4.92 13.75 -13.87
C ASP A 44 -6.44 13.57 -14.08
N TRP A 45 -7.16 14.68 -14.29
CA TRP A 45 -8.60 14.63 -14.56
C TRP A 45 -8.92 14.00 -15.92
N GLU A 46 -8.05 14.16 -16.92
CA GLU A 46 -8.20 13.51 -18.23
C GLU A 46 -7.93 12.03 -18.11
N LEU A 47 -6.88 11.65 -17.37
CA LEU A 47 -6.57 10.27 -17.08
C LEU A 47 -7.74 9.55 -16.40
N LEU A 48 -8.33 10.15 -15.34
CA LEU A 48 -9.52 9.58 -14.69
C LEU A 48 -10.69 9.39 -15.67
N ARG A 49 -10.93 10.36 -16.56
CA ARG A 49 -11.97 10.27 -17.59
C ARG A 49 -11.67 9.17 -18.61
N GLU A 50 -10.43 9.06 -19.07
CA GLU A 50 -10.05 8.04 -20.06
C GLU A 50 -10.09 6.63 -19.47
N LEU A 51 -9.68 6.45 -18.20
CA LEU A 51 -9.85 5.18 -17.48
C LEU A 51 -11.32 4.77 -17.39
N TYR A 52 -12.23 5.71 -17.11
CA TYR A 52 -13.67 5.45 -17.08
C TYR A 52 -14.23 5.03 -18.46
N ARG A 53 -13.72 5.63 -19.54
CA ARG A 53 -14.17 5.36 -20.92
C ARG A 53 -13.50 4.14 -21.56
N HIS A 54 -12.44 3.62 -20.94
CA HIS A 54 -11.67 2.51 -21.46
C HIS A 54 -12.53 1.24 -21.60
N GLU A 55 -12.22 0.38 -22.56
CA GLU A 55 -12.90 -0.90 -22.75
C GLU A 55 -12.74 -1.87 -21.55
N ARG A 56 -11.72 -1.61 -20.72
CA ARG A 56 -11.41 -2.41 -19.53
C ARG A 56 -12.11 -1.77 -18.34
N PRO A 57 -12.76 -2.54 -17.45
CA PRO A 57 -13.51 -1.99 -16.33
C PRO A 57 -12.57 -1.62 -15.18
N TRP A 58 -11.84 -0.51 -15.31
CA TRP A 58 -10.96 0.00 -14.27
C TRP A 58 -11.77 0.27 -12.99
N ASP A 59 -11.29 -0.28 -11.88
CA ASP A 59 -11.85 -0.03 -10.55
C ASP A 59 -11.31 1.29 -9.97
N GLY A 60 -10.21 1.83 -10.50
CA GLY A 60 -9.64 3.07 -10.02
C GLY A 60 -8.20 3.35 -10.43
N MET A 61 -7.61 4.34 -9.77
CA MET A 61 -6.22 4.76 -9.93
C MET A 61 -5.50 4.76 -8.57
N ILE A 62 -4.21 4.44 -8.60
CA ILE A 62 -3.31 4.50 -7.45
C ILE A 62 -2.17 5.47 -7.77
N THR A 63 -2.02 6.49 -6.93
CA THR A 63 -0.99 7.54 -7.07
C THR A 63 -0.27 7.79 -5.74
N ASN A 64 0.89 8.44 -5.81
CA ASN A 64 1.57 9.04 -4.66
C ASN A 64 1.34 10.55 -4.55
N ASP A 65 0.64 11.18 -5.51
CA ASP A 65 0.34 12.60 -5.46
C ASP A 65 -0.89 12.90 -4.58
N GLU A 66 -0.64 13.47 -3.40
CA GLU A 66 -1.72 13.92 -2.51
C GLU A 66 -2.33 15.25 -2.98
N ALA A 67 -1.65 16.02 -3.84
CA ALA A 67 -2.13 17.31 -4.32
C ALA A 67 -3.44 17.18 -5.09
N MET A 68 -3.61 16.08 -5.85
CA MET A 68 -4.87 15.73 -6.52
C MET A 68 -6.10 15.87 -5.62
N LEU A 69 -6.01 15.54 -4.33
CA LEU A 69 -7.13 15.61 -3.39
C LEU A 69 -7.60 17.04 -3.09
N SER A 70 -6.79 18.04 -3.44
CA SER A 70 -7.11 19.46 -3.26
C SER A 70 -7.56 20.14 -4.55
N LEU A 71 -7.55 19.41 -5.67
CA LEU A 71 -7.90 19.96 -6.97
C LEU A 71 -9.41 19.71 -7.27
N PRO A 72 -10.23 20.76 -7.42
CA PRO A 72 -11.68 20.59 -7.55
C PRO A 72 -12.12 19.83 -8.81
N LYS A 73 -11.38 19.95 -9.90
CA LYS A 73 -11.74 19.35 -11.19
C LYS A 73 -11.59 17.83 -11.14
N GLU A 74 -10.51 17.36 -10.55
CA GLU A 74 -10.12 15.97 -10.34
C GLU A 74 -11.13 15.29 -9.41
N MET A 75 -11.49 15.94 -8.30
CA MET A 75 -12.51 15.42 -7.38
C MET A 75 -13.90 15.37 -8.02
N THR A 76 -14.24 16.34 -8.87
CA THR A 76 -15.51 16.33 -9.62
C THR A 76 -15.56 15.18 -10.62
N VAL A 77 -14.48 14.95 -11.38
CA VAL A 77 -14.40 13.83 -12.33
C VAL A 77 -14.41 12.49 -11.59
N LEU A 78 -13.70 12.38 -10.47
CA LEU A 78 -13.70 11.17 -9.65
C LEU A 78 -15.13 10.83 -9.16
N ASP A 79 -15.87 11.82 -8.66
CA ASP A 79 -17.27 11.66 -8.22
C ASP A 79 -18.17 11.20 -9.37
N GLN A 80 -18.07 11.84 -10.54
CA GLN A 80 -18.87 11.52 -11.73
C GLN A 80 -18.58 10.14 -12.32
N THR A 81 -17.32 9.70 -12.28
CA THR A 81 -16.89 8.42 -12.86
C THR A 81 -17.11 7.26 -11.91
N GLY A 82 -17.29 7.51 -10.61
CA GLY A 82 -17.43 6.46 -9.59
C GLY A 82 -16.17 5.60 -9.43
N LEU A 83 -15.01 6.11 -9.87
CA LEU A 83 -13.72 5.43 -9.74
C LEU A 83 -13.18 5.53 -8.31
N THR A 84 -12.39 4.54 -7.90
CA THR A 84 -11.65 4.60 -6.64
C THR A 84 -10.31 5.30 -6.83
N LEU A 85 -9.95 6.23 -5.95
CA LEU A 85 -8.61 6.82 -5.87
C LEU A 85 -7.88 6.32 -4.63
N VAL A 86 -6.73 5.68 -4.81
CA VAL A 86 -5.83 5.29 -3.72
C VAL A 86 -4.63 6.21 -3.73
N VAL A 87 -4.45 6.95 -2.64
CA VAL A 87 -3.32 7.88 -2.46
C VAL A 87 -2.37 7.28 -1.44
N ALA A 88 -1.26 6.73 -1.91
CA ALA A 88 -0.19 6.24 -1.06
C ALA A 88 0.68 7.40 -0.59
N LYS A 89 0.28 8.08 0.49
CA LYS A 89 1.05 9.19 1.06
C LYS A 89 2.35 8.66 1.66
N GLY A 90 3.43 8.76 0.90
CA GLY A 90 4.77 8.42 1.35
C GLY A 90 5.71 9.59 1.12
N GLU A 91 6.04 10.32 2.17
CA GLU A 91 7.24 11.16 2.39
C GLU A 91 8.16 11.44 1.16
N GLY A 92 7.64 12.04 0.08
CA GLY A 92 8.39 12.42 -1.13
C GLY A 92 8.57 11.31 -2.18
N HIS A 93 9.55 11.47 -3.07
CA HIS A 93 9.87 10.57 -4.19
C HIS A 93 10.46 9.20 -3.77
N ASN A 94 10.04 8.59 -2.66
CA ASN A 94 10.54 7.28 -2.23
C ASN A 94 9.64 6.13 -2.71
N PRO A 95 9.97 5.48 -3.84
CA PRO A 95 9.13 4.42 -4.44
C PRO A 95 8.96 3.19 -3.54
N VAL A 96 9.95 2.88 -2.68
CA VAL A 96 9.92 1.71 -1.79
C VAL A 96 8.89 1.87 -0.68
N ARG A 97 8.78 3.08 -0.12
CA ARG A 97 7.78 3.36 0.92
C ARG A 97 6.37 3.39 0.34
N ALA A 98 6.19 3.97 -0.85
CA ALA A 98 4.91 4.00 -1.54
C ALA A 98 4.40 2.57 -1.81
N ILE A 99 5.25 1.71 -2.38
CA ILE A 99 4.86 0.32 -2.67
C ILE A 99 4.63 -0.48 -1.39
N GLY A 100 5.49 -0.36 -0.37
CA GLY A 100 5.31 -1.07 0.90
C GLY A 100 3.99 -0.69 1.59
N THR A 101 3.68 0.60 1.61
CA THR A 101 2.41 1.13 2.13
C THR A 101 1.23 0.54 1.36
N LEU A 102 1.28 0.57 0.02
CA LEU A 102 0.23 0.02 -0.82
C LEU A 102 -0.01 -1.46 -0.51
N LEU A 103 1.05 -2.28 -0.50
CA LEU A 103 0.98 -3.72 -0.27
C LEU A 103 0.34 -4.06 1.08
N CYS A 104 0.64 -3.31 2.14
CA CYS A 104 0.03 -3.49 3.46
C CYS A 104 -1.49 -3.30 3.48
N HIS A 105 -2.04 -2.47 2.59
CA HIS A 105 -3.47 -2.14 2.57
C HIS A 105 -4.24 -2.80 1.42
N LEU A 106 -3.53 -3.35 0.42
CA LEU A 106 -4.12 -3.76 -0.86
C LEU A 106 -5.25 -4.78 -0.74
N SER A 107 -5.08 -5.80 0.11
CA SER A 107 -6.14 -6.80 0.36
C SER A 107 -7.41 -6.17 0.93
N HIS A 108 -7.25 -5.25 1.90
CA HIS A 108 -8.37 -4.54 2.51
C HIS A 108 -9.08 -3.63 1.50
N ILE A 109 -8.33 -2.87 0.71
CA ILE A 109 -8.88 -2.01 -0.36
C ILE A 109 -9.68 -2.87 -1.33
N CYS A 110 -9.12 -3.96 -1.83
CA CYS A 110 -9.79 -4.80 -2.82
C CYS A 110 -11.11 -5.40 -2.33
N HIS A 111 -11.19 -5.73 -1.03
CA HIS A 111 -12.38 -6.25 -0.39
C HIS A 111 -13.48 -5.19 -0.21
N HIS A 112 -13.11 -3.92 0.00
CA HIS A 112 -14.05 -2.84 0.35
C HIS A 112 -14.29 -1.82 -0.79
N THR A 113 -13.61 -1.95 -1.93
CA THR A 113 -13.92 -1.17 -3.12
C THR A 113 -15.28 -1.57 -3.69
N THR A 114 -16.15 -0.58 -3.90
CA THR A 114 -17.46 -0.75 -4.56
C THR A 114 -17.41 -0.06 -5.91
N ARG A 115 -17.77 -0.79 -6.98
CA ARG A 115 -17.77 -0.24 -8.34
C ARG A 115 -18.91 0.77 -8.50
N GLY A 116 -18.64 1.85 -9.24
CA GLY A 116 -19.62 2.90 -9.52
C GLY A 116 -19.86 3.85 -8.35
N THR A 117 -19.11 3.72 -7.26
CA THR A 117 -19.13 4.65 -6.13
C THR A 117 -17.73 5.22 -5.98
N ALA A 118 -17.62 6.55 -6.07
CA ALA A 118 -16.35 7.22 -5.87
C ALA A 118 -15.85 6.98 -4.43
N GLN A 119 -14.63 6.48 -4.31
CA GLN A 119 -14.02 6.13 -3.03
C GLN A 119 -12.59 6.66 -2.97
N ILE A 120 -12.18 7.22 -1.83
CA ILE A 120 -10.82 7.74 -1.63
C ILE A 120 -10.16 6.98 -0.48
N TRP A 121 -9.02 6.36 -0.75
CA TRP A 121 -8.19 5.68 0.25
C TRP A 121 -6.89 6.46 0.45
N LYS A 122 -6.77 7.15 1.59
CA LYS A 122 -5.53 7.85 1.97
C LYS A 122 -4.67 6.92 2.81
N LEU A 123 -3.65 6.32 2.22
CA LEU A 123 -2.75 5.41 2.93
C LEU A 123 -1.66 6.20 3.65
N ARG A 124 -1.35 5.79 4.88
CA ARG A 124 -0.29 6.40 5.70
C ARG A 124 0.46 5.31 6.45
N VAL A 125 1.76 5.45 6.53
CA VAL A 125 2.59 4.64 7.43
C VAL A 125 3.09 5.53 8.55
N ALA A 126 2.86 5.11 9.80
CA ALA A 126 3.50 5.73 10.95
C ALA A 126 4.91 5.16 11.08
N GLN A 127 5.93 6.02 11.18
CA GLN A 127 7.24 5.58 11.61
C GLN A 127 7.13 5.10 13.06
N LYS A 128 7.54 3.87 13.30
CA LYS A 128 7.61 3.29 14.64
C LYS A 128 9.06 3.35 15.12
N ASN A 129 9.27 3.83 16.34
CA ASN A 129 10.58 3.77 16.97
C ASN A 129 10.95 2.32 17.29
N ALA A 130 12.24 2.03 17.30
CA ALA A 130 12.72 0.76 17.83
C ALA A 130 12.36 0.68 19.32
N GLU A 131 11.73 -0.43 19.71
CA GLU A 131 11.45 -0.74 21.11
C GLU A 131 12.55 -1.69 21.62
N PRO A 132 13.15 -1.42 22.79
CA PRO A 132 14.07 -2.37 23.41
C PRO A 132 13.41 -3.74 23.62
N ALA A 133 14.10 -4.81 23.25
CA ALA A 133 13.61 -6.18 23.51
C ALA A 133 13.36 -6.44 25.01
N ARG A 134 14.04 -5.68 25.88
CA ARG A 134 13.88 -5.75 27.33
C ARG A 134 12.48 -5.34 27.79
N ASP A 135 11.84 -4.39 27.13
CA ASP A 135 10.48 -3.93 27.46
C ASP A 135 9.46 -5.04 27.21
N TYR A 136 9.71 -5.88 26.20
CA TYR A 136 8.92 -7.08 25.95
C TYR A 136 9.18 -8.17 27.00
N LEU A 137 10.42 -8.35 27.46
CA LEU A 137 10.72 -9.25 28.58
C LEU A 137 10.03 -8.80 29.88
N GLU A 138 9.92 -7.49 30.12
CA GLU A 138 9.17 -6.91 31.23
C GLU A 138 7.68 -7.24 31.15
N THR A 139 7.11 -7.08 29.94
CA THR A 139 5.72 -7.45 29.67
C THR A 139 5.47 -8.94 29.91
N ILE A 140 6.39 -9.81 29.49
CA ILE A 140 6.30 -11.26 29.72
C ILE A 140 6.44 -11.59 31.21
N ALA A 141 7.40 -10.97 31.91
CA ALA A 141 7.61 -11.18 33.33
C ALA A 141 6.36 -10.84 34.15
N ALA A 142 5.72 -9.70 33.84
CA ALA A 142 4.48 -9.28 34.47
C ALA A 142 3.33 -10.28 34.22
N LYS A 143 3.12 -10.69 32.97
CA LYS A 143 2.08 -11.67 32.61
C LYS A 143 2.29 -13.03 33.28
N SER A 144 3.54 -13.48 33.35
CA SER A 144 3.92 -14.78 33.92
C SER A 144 4.18 -14.73 35.44
N ARG A 145 3.92 -13.59 36.11
CA ARG A 145 4.15 -13.38 37.56
C ARG A 145 5.55 -13.80 38.00
N THR A 146 6.55 -13.44 37.20
CA THR A 146 7.96 -13.77 37.42
C THR A 146 8.81 -12.50 37.30
N THR A 147 10.13 -12.63 37.42
CA THR A 147 11.07 -11.52 37.22
C THR A 147 11.78 -11.65 35.88
N ILE A 148 12.21 -10.50 35.33
CA ILE A 148 13.06 -10.47 34.13
C ILE A 148 14.31 -11.32 34.35
N GLN A 149 14.93 -11.21 35.53
CA GLN A 149 16.15 -11.95 35.84
C GLN A 149 15.94 -13.46 35.75
N LYS A 150 14.81 -13.96 36.27
CA LYS A 150 14.47 -15.38 36.19
C LYS A 150 14.27 -15.81 34.73
N LEU A 151 13.51 -15.04 33.94
CA LEU A 151 13.32 -15.31 32.51
C LEU A 151 14.65 -15.33 31.73
N VAL A 152 15.50 -14.32 31.95
CA VAL A 152 16.80 -14.25 31.28
C VAL A 152 17.67 -15.43 31.68
N THR A 153 17.75 -15.78 32.96
CA THR A 153 18.54 -16.93 33.41
C THR A 153 18.02 -18.25 32.82
N GLU A 154 16.71 -18.45 32.79
CA GLU A 154 16.07 -19.67 32.29
C GLU A 154 16.24 -19.87 30.77
N HIS A 155 16.22 -18.79 30.00
CA HIS A 155 16.33 -18.83 28.53
C HIS A 155 17.68 -18.37 27.99
N LYS A 156 18.69 -18.17 28.85
CA LYS A 156 20.02 -17.72 28.41
C LYS A 156 20.70 -18.82 27.61
N LEU A 157 20.95 -18.53 26.33
CA LEU A 157 21.75 -19.41 25.47
C LEU A 157 23.23 -19.36 25.87
N SER A 158 23.91 -20.50 25.74
CA SER A 158 25.37 -20.58 25.81
C SER A 158 26.04 -19.90 24.61
N ALA A 159 27.33 -19.58 24.73
CA ALA A 159 28.08 -18.95 23.64
C ALA A 159 28.17 -19.84 22.39
N SER A 160 28.17 -21.17 22.55
CA SER A 160 28.14 -22.13 21.44
C SER A 160 26.78 -22.18 20.76
N GLU A 161 25.68 -22.06 21.52
CA GLU A 161 24.33 -21.98 20.96
C GLU A 161 24.11 -20.68 20.18
N LEU A 162 24.64 -19.55 20.69
CA LEU A 162 24.55 -18.26 20.00
C LEU A 162 25.33 -18.20 18.67
N ARG A 163 26.37 -19.04 18.51
CA ARG A 163 27.25 -19.04 17.33
C ARG A 163 26.89 -20.12 16.30
N ARG A 164 25.89 -20.96 16.59
CA ARG A 164 25.37 -21.93 15.63
C ARG A 164 24.41 -21.22 14.68
N GLY A 165 24.89 -20.92 13.48
CA GLY A 165 24.11 -20.48 12.32
C GLY A 165 24.33 -21.46 11.17
#